data_AF-A0A3M9X9X3-F1
#
_entry.id   AF-A0A3M9X9X3-F1
#
_cell.length_a   1.000
_cell.length_b   1.000
_cell.length_c   1.000
_cell.angle_alpha   90.00
_cell.angle_beta   90.00
_cell.angle_gamma   90.00
#
_symmetry.space_group_name_H-M   'P 1'
#
loop_
_entity.id
_entity.type
_entity.pdbx_description
1 polymer ?
#
loop_
_entity_poly.entity_id
_entity_poly.type
_entity_poly.pdbx_seq_one_letter_code
_entity_poly.pdbx_strand_id
1 'polypeptide(L)'
;MSDPIPPVVTAMAAGAQSLRDTAKWLVGGVVATAAAVFAGSSLTSFGALDPTADGHRMVLAVGGLAAGFVGLCVVMVPALRVLVVEARTFRDFATTMDAEIQAVRNRLVPRYQKEFPPTVDSFEGYQDVVDDALARIKAGGRDQNDATLIADKALVAKAQNDFATINADAGFNVVRDRVTKLWYGLAIGTIIAILGFGLFAWAANPGAPKSPPPAFSLTIQGKQ
;
A
#
# COMPACT_ATOMS: atom_id res chain seq x y z
N MET A 1 14.00 -22.82 -28.46
CA MET A 1 13.47 -21.46 -28.62
C MET A 1 12.35 -21.31 -27.61
N SER A 2 12.42 -20.32 -26.72
CA SER A 2 11.34 -20.06 -25.75
C SER A 2 10.15 -19.45 -26.47
N ASP A 3 8.95 -19.95 -26.21
CA ASP A 3 7.73 -19.39 -26.77
C ASP A 3 7.57 -17.90 -26.38
N PRO A 4 6.99 -17.06 -27.25
CA PRO A 4 6.78 -15.65 -26.95
C PRO A 4 5.87 -15.50 -25.72
N ILE A 5 6.27 -14.65 -24.78
CA ILE A 5 5.47 -14.35 -23.58
C ILE A 5 4.10 -13.79 -24.02
N PRO A 6 2.97 -14.30 -23.49
CA PRO A 6 1.66 -13.79 -23.85
C PRO A 6 1.56 -12.27 -23.65
N PRO A 7 0.97 -11.50 -24.59
CA PRO A 7 0.89 -10.04 -24.50
C PRO A 7 0.09 -9.56 -23.27
N VAL A 8 -0.78 -10.40 -22.74
CA VAL A 8 -1.54 -10.12 -21.51
C VAL A 8 -0.63 -10.10 -20.28
N VAL A 9 0.35 -11.01 -20.21
CA VAL A 9 1.31 -11.09 -19.09
C VAL A 9 2.19 -9.83 -19.05
N THR A 10 2.67 -9.38 -20.22
CA THR A 10 3.48 -8.17 -20.32
C THR A 10 2.66 -6.91 -19.96
N ALA A 11 1.41 -6.83 -20.43
CA ALA A 11 0.52 -5.72 -20.09
C ALA A 11 0.20 -5.67 -18.58
N MET A 12 -0.05 -6.80 -17.93
CA MET A 12 -0.31 -6.87 -16.48
C MET A 12 0.92 -6.47 -15.65
N ALA A 13 2.11 -6.94 -16.04
CA ALA A 13 3.36 -6.57 -15.39
C ALA A 13 3.63 -5.06 -15.52
N ALA A 14 3.44 -4.49 -16.72
CA ALA A 14 3.56 -3.05 -16.96
C ALA A 14 2.53 -2.24 -16.15
N GLY A 15 1.28 -2.72 -16.07
CA GLY A 15 0.23 -2.11 -15.25
C GLY A 15 0.58 -2.09 -13.76
N ALA A 16 1.05 -3.22 -13.22
CA ALA A 16 1.51 -3.30 -11.83
C ALA A 16 2.70 -2.36 -11.55
N GLN A 17 3.63 -2.24 -12.50
CA GLN A 17 4.75 -1.31 -12.39
C GLN A 17 4.29 0.16 -12.37
N SER A 18 3.39 0.54 -13.28
CA SER A 18 2.80 1.89 -13.33
C SER A 18 2.08 2.25 -12.02
N LEU A 19 1.35 1.30 -11.43
CA LEU A 19 0.71 1.49 -10.12
C LEU A 19 1.73 1.75 -9.00
N ARG A 20 2.84 1.00 -8.97
CA ARG A 20 3.90 1.20 -7.97
C ARG A 20 4.59 2.53 -8.15
N ASP A 21 4.90 2.93 -9.37
CA ASP A 21 5.57 4.20 -9.64
C ASP A 21 4.66 5.39 -9.30
N THR A 22 3.36 5.28 -9.59
CA THR A 22 2.36 6.24 -9.12
C THR A 22 2.35 6.33 -7.58
N ALA A 23 2.35 5.19 -6.89
CA ALA A 23 2.39 5.16 -5.44
C ALA A 23 3.67 5.80 -4.87
N LYS A 24 4.85 5.58 -5.49
CA LYS A 24 6.11 6.24 -5.09
C LYS A 24 5.98 7.76 -5.16
N TRP A 25 5.45 8.30 -6.27
CA TRP A 25 5.30 9.74 -6.44
C TRP A 25 4.32 10.34 -5.44
N LEU A 26 3.19 9.68 -5.20
CA LEU A 26 2.22 10.12 -4.20
C LEU A 26 2.82 10.15 -2.79
N VAL A 27 3.49 9.07 -2.39
CA VAL A 27 4.11 8.94 -1.07
C VAL A 27 5.26 9.94 -0.92
N GLY A 28 6.09 10.09 -1.95
CA GLY A 28 7.17 11.09 -1.99
C GLY A 28 6.63 12.51 -1.84
N GLY A 29 5.53 12.84 -2.52
CA GLY A 29 4.85 14.14 -2.39
C GLY A 29 4.33 14.41 -0.97
N VAL A 30 3.71 13.42 -0.34
CA VAL A 30 3.23 13.53 1.06
C VAL A 30 4.39 13.71 2.03
N VAL A 31 5.46 12.91 1.90
CA VAL A 31 6.65 13.00 2.77
C VAL A 31 7.36 14.34 2.59
N ALA A 32 7.52 14.81 1.35
CA ALA A 32 8.11 16.12 1.06
C ALA A 32 7.28 17.26 1.67
N THR A 33 5.96 17.19 1.54
CA THR A 33 5.05 18.19 2.12
C THR A 33 5.12 18.18 3.65
N ALA A 34 5.11 16.99 4.27
CA ALA A 34 5.27 16.86 5.72
C ALA A 34 6.62 17.44 6.19
N ALA A 35 7.72 17.08 5.53
CA ALA A 35 9.05 17.60 5.84
C ALA A 35 9.12 19.13 5.72
N ALA A 36 8.51 19.71 4.67
CA ALA A 36 8.43 21.15 4.50
C ALA A 36 7.61 21.83 5.61
N VAL A 37 6.47 21.25 5.99
CA VAL A 37 5.67 21.74 7.13
C VAL A 37 6.47 21.68 8.42
N PHE A 38 7.20 20.59 8.68
CA PHE A 38 8.04 20.48 9.87
C PHE A 38 9.19 21.50 9.87
N ALA A 39 9.86 21.68 8.72
CA ALA A 39 10.94 22.65 8.58
C ALA A 39 10.44 24.10 8.76
N GLY A 40 9.22 24.40 8.34
CA GLY A 40 8.58 25.70 8.53
C GLY A 40 7.87 25.86 9.88
N SER A 41 7.57 24.78 10.59
CA SER A 41 6.88 24.84 11.87
C SER A 41 7.81 25.40 12.94
N SER A 42 7.36 26.47 13.61
CA SER A 42 8.10 27.15 14.68
C SER A 42 8.15 26.26 15.94
N LEU A 43 8.91 25.17 15.90
CA LEU A 43 9.21 24.34 17.08
C LEU A 43 9.75 25.19 18.24
N THR A 44 10.39 26.32 17.91
CA THR A 44 10.84 27.34 18.87
C THR A 44 9.69 27.95 19.69
N SER A 45 8.50 28.17 19.10
CA SER A 45 7.34 28.75 19.81
C SER A 45 6.72 27.77 20.80
N PHE A 46 6.80 26.47 20.52
CA PHE A 46 6.34 25.45 21.48
C PHE A 46 7.13 25.51 22.80
N GLY A 47 8.44 25.81 22.73
CA GLY A 47 9.28 26.01 23.93
C GLY A 47 9.00 27.29 24.71
N ALA A 48 8.22 28.22 24.16
CA ALA A 48 7.84 29.46 24.83
C ALA A 48 6.53 29.35 25.65
N LEU A 49 5.81 28.22 25.54
CA LEU A 49 4.60 27.99 26.33
C LEU A 49 4.97 27.76 27.81
N ASP A 50 4.34 28.53 28.70
CA ASP A 50 4.49 28.33 30.15
C ASP A 50 3.66 27.10 30.58
N PRO A 51 4.25 26.04 31.13
CA PRO A 51 3.51 24.84 31.56
C PRO A 51 2.44 25.13 32.62
N THR A 52 2.61 26.19 33.40
CA THR A 52 1.71 26.56 34.50
C THR A 52 0.53 27.40 34.04
N ALA A 53 0.77 28.37 33.15
CA ALA A 53 -0.27 29.27 32.63
C ALA A 53 -1.02 28.68 31.42
N ASP A 54 -0.31 27.98 30.53
CA ASP A 54 -0.81 27.49 29.25
C ASP A 54 -0.93 25.96 29.17
N GLY A 55 -0.99 25.27 30.31
CA GLY A 55 -0.98 23.80 30.36
C GLY A 55 -1.98 23.11 29.42
N HIS A 56 -3.18 23.66 29.27
CA HIS A 56 -4.19 23.15 28.32
C HIS A 56 -3.76 23.26 26.85
N ARG A 57 -3.11 24.36 26.46
CA ARG A 57 -2.57 24.55 25.10
C ARG A 57 -1.40 23.63 24.84
N MET A 58 -0.53 23.44 25.83
CA MET A 58 0.56 22.48 25.73
C MET A 58 0.04 21.06 25.47
N VAL A 59 -0.98 20.62 26.22
CA VAL A 59 -1.62 19.31 26.02
C VAL A 59 -2.25 19.22 24.62
N LEU A 60 -2.96 20.25 24.17
CA LEU A 60 -3.55 20.30 22.83
C LEU A 60 -2.50 20.30 21.72
N ALA A 61 -1.38 20.99 21.91
CA ALA A 61 -0.28 21.01 20.97
C ALA A 61 0.36 19.61 20.85
N VAL A 62 0.70 18.98 21.98
CA VAL A 62 1.25 17.61 21.99
C VAL A 62 0.25 16.62 21.38
N GLY A 63 -1.04 16.73 21.74
CA GLY A 63 -2.10 15.90 21.18
C GLY A 63 -2.28 16.08 19.68
N GLY A 64 -2.29 17.32 19.19
CA GLY A 64 -2.36 17.65 17.77
C GLY A 64 -1.16 17.13 17.00
N LEU A 65 0.05 17.28 17.55
CA LEU A 65 1.28 16.75 16.96
C LEU A 65 1.24 15.23 16.85
N ALA A 66 0.86 14.54 17.94
CA ALA A 66 0.73 13.10 17.97
C ALA A 66 -0.33 12.60 16.97
N ALA A 67 -1.51 13.23 16.93
CA ALA A 67 -2.55 12.93 15.96
C ALA A 67 -2.05 13.13 14.52
N GLY A 68 -1.29 14.21 14.27
CA GLY A 68 -0.67 14.49 12.99
C GLY A 68 0.24 13.36 12.52
N PHE A 69 1.13 12.87 13.40
CA PHE A 69 1.99 11.72 13.12
C PHE A 69 1.21 10.42 12.93
N VAL A 70 0.16 10.18 13.71
CA VAL A 70 -0.73 9.01 13.49
C VAL A 70 -1.34 9.07 12.09
N GLY A 71 -1.79 10.24 11.64
CA GLY A 71 -2.26 10.44 10.27
C GLY A 71 -1.21 10.06 9.22
N LEU A 72 0.04 10.48 9.40
CA LEU A 72 1.15 10.09 8.53
C LEU A 72 1.43 8.57 8.57
N CYS A 73 1.38 7.94 9.74
CA CYS A 73 1.55 6.49 9.89
C CYS A 73 0.46 5.71 9.14
N VAL A 74 -0.79 6.17 9.19
CA VAL A 74 -1.92 5.58 8.45
C VAL A 74 -1.68 5.60 6.94
N VAL A 75 -1.00 6.62 6.41
CA VAL A 75 -0.58 6.66 5.00
C VAL A 75 0.62 5.74 4.72
N MET A 76 1.60 5.72 5.63
CA MET A 76 2.89 5.06 5.40
C MET A 76 2.78 3.52 5.36
N VAL A 77 1.94 2.91 6.20
CA VAL A 77 1.78 1.45 6.24
C VAL A 77 1.30 0.86 4.89
N PRO A 78 0.19 1.32 4.29
CA PRO A 78 -0.22 0.81 2.97
C PRO A 78 0.74 1.22 1.86
N ALA A 79 1.40 2.38 1.96
CA ALA A 79 2.42 2.81 1.01
C ALA A 79 3.57 1.80 0.93
N LEU A 80 4.15 1.43 2.07
CA LEU A 80 5.23 0.44 2.13
C LEU A 80 4.79 -0.90 1.54
N ARG A 81 3.55 -1.34 1.80
CA ARG A 81 3.02 -2.59 1.23
C ARG A 81 2.90 -2.57 -0.30
N VAL A 82 2.58 -1.42 -0.90
CA VAL A 82 2.54 -1.27 -2.36
C VAL A 82 3.96 -1.29 -2.95
N LEU A 83 4.93 -0.69 -2.25
CA LEU A 83 6.30 -0.56 -2.72
C LEU A 83 7.10 -1.87 -2.65
N VAL A 84 6.78 -2.75 -1.71
CA VAL A 84 7.45 -4.05 -1.60
C VAL A 84 7.05 -4.93 -2.79
N VAL A 85 8.06 -5.26 -3.60
CA VAL A 85 7.92 -6.21 -4.72
C VAL A 85 8.04 -7.62 -4.16
N GLU A 86 6.91 -8.30 -4.03
CA GLU A 86 6.89 -9.72 -3.69
C GLU A 86 6.88 -10.54 -4.98
N ALA A 87 8.00 -11.19 -5.28
CA ALA A 87 8.01 -12.24 -6.30
C ALA A 87 7.38 -13.48 -5.68
N ARG A 88 6.13 -13.80 -6.07
CA ARG A 88 5.44 -15.02 -5.64
C ARG A 88 5.29 -15.96 -6.81
N THR A 89 5.44 -17.25 -6.54
CA THR A 89 5.16 -18.30 -7.52
C THR A 89 3.68 -18.65 -7.50
N PHE A 90 3.21 -19.32 -8.55
CA PHE A 90 1.85 -19.89 -8.55
C PHE A 90 1.64 -20.83 -7.36
N ARG A 91 2.66 -21.60 -6.96
CA ARG A 91 2.62 -22.49 -5.79
C ARG A 91 2.32 -21.74 -4.49
N ASP A 92 3.04 -20.65 -4.26
CA ASP A 92 2.82 -19.82 -3.08
C ASP A 92 1.42 -19.20 -3.12
N PHE A 93 0.99 -18.75 -4.31
CA PHE A 93 -0.34 -18.19 -4.50
C PHE A 93 -1.46 -19.21 -4.26
N ALA A 94 -1.26 -20.48 -4.63
CA ALA A 94 -2.24 -21.55 -4.49
C ALA A 94 -2.35 -22.09 -3.06
N THR A 95 -1.30 -22.02 -2.25
CA THR A 95 -1.23 -22.66 -0.92
C THR A 95 -1.16 -21.68 0.26
N THR A 96 -0.85 -20.40 0.03
CA THR A 96 -0.70 -19.45 1.14
C THR A 96 -1.98 -19.24 1.96
N MET A 97 -1.80 -19.01 3.26
CA MET A 97 -2.86 -18.67 4.22
C MET A 97 -3.02 -17.15 4.43
N ASP A 98 -2.30 -16.33 3.66
CA ASP A 98 -2.42 -14.88 3.71
C ASP A 98 -3.83 -14.44 3.26
N ALA A 99 -4.55 -13.75 4.14
CA ALA A 99 -5.94 -13.32 3.89
C ALA A 99 -6.08 -12.41 2.66
N GLU A 100 -5.10 -11.56 2.36
CA GLU A 100 -5.13 -10.70 1.17
C GLU A 100 -5.07 -11.55 -0.10
N ILE A 101 -4.22 -12.57 -0.10
CA ILE A 101 -4.04 -13.44 -1.26
C ILE A 101 -5.21 -14.40 -1.41
N GLN A 102 -5.76 -14.91 -0.32
CA GLN A 102 -6.99 -15.70 -0.37
C GLN A 102 -8.15 -14.90 -0.98
N ALA A 103 -8.30 -13.62 -0.64
CA ALA A 103 -9.33 -12.78 -1.24
C ALA A 103 -9.13 -12.56 -2.75
N VAL A 104 -7.88 -12.44 -3.22
CA VAL A 104 -7.58 -12.42 -4.66
C VAL A 104 -7.85 -13.79 -5.29
N ARG A 105 -7.41 -14.87 -4.66
CA ARG A 105 -7.60 -16.25 -5.09
C ARG A 105 -9.08 -16.56 -5.32
N ASN A 106 -9.92 -16.26 -4.34
CA ASN A 106 -11.37 -16.51 -4.39
C ASN A 106 -12.06 -15.73 -5.52
N ARG A 107 -11.54 -14.56 -5.89
CA ARG A 107 -12.03 -13.79 -7.05
C ARG A 107 -11.58 -14.39 -8.39
N LEU A 108 -10.39 -14.98 -8.44
CA LEU A 108 -9.81 -15.52 -9.67
C LEU A 108 -10.25 -16.95 -9.98
N VAL A 109 -10.54 -17.78 -8.98
CA VAL A 109 -11.05 -19.16 -9.19
C VAL A 109 -12.20 -19.20 -10.21
N PRO A 110 -13.33 -18.48 -10.03
CA PRO A 110 -14.44 -18.56 -10.98
C PRO A 110 -14.08 -18.03 -12.38
N ARG A 111 -13.10 -17.13 -12.49
CA ARG A 111 -12.62 -16.59 -13.77
C ARG A 111 -11.83 -17.63 -14.57
N TYR A 112 -11.03 -18.44 -13.89
CA TYR A 112 -10.16 -19.45 -14.50
C TYR A 112 -10.72 -20.87 -14.42
N GLN A 113 -11.91 -21.07 -13.87
CA GLN A 113 -12.55 -22.37 -13.70
C GLN A 113 -12.60 -23.20 -15.01
N LYS A 114 -12.75 -22.53 -16.16
CA LYS A 114 -12.79 -23.19 -17.48
C LYS A 114 -11.44 -23.74 -17.94
N GLU A 115 -10.35 -23.21 -17.38
CA GLU A 115 -8.99 -23.64 -17.69
C GLU A 115 -8.55 -24.84 -16.86
N PHE A 116 -9.26 -25.13 -15.76
CA PHE A 116 -8.94 -26.23 -14.87
C PHE A 116 -9.32 -27.58 -15.49
N PRO A 117 -8.64 -28.67 -15.11
CA PRO A 117 -9.09 -30.02 -15.38
C PRO A 117 -10.52 -30.25 -14.86
N PRO A 118 -11.35 -31.09 -15.51
CA PRO A 118 -12.78 -31.23 -15.18
C PRO A 118 -13.10 -31.62 -13.73
N THR A 119 -12.15 -32.23 -13.02
CA THR A 119 -12.28 -32.70 -11.64
C THR A 119 -11.74 -31.71 -10.61
N VAL A 120 -11.27 -30.54 -11.04
CA VAL A 120 -10.56 -29.57 -10.21
C VAL A 120 -11.36 -28.26 -10.14
N ASP A 121 -11.57 -27.76 -8.92
CA ASP A 121 -12.31 -26.54 -8.63
C ASP A 121 -11.48 -25.48 -7.87
N SER A 122 -10.18 -25.73 -7.71
CA SER A 122 -9.28 -24.86 -6.96
C SER A 122 -7.90 -24.78 -7.61
N PHE A 123 -7.18 -23.69 -7.35
CA PHE A 123 -5.79 -23.55 -7.81
C PHE A 123 -4.85 -24.57 -7.14
N GLU A 124 -5.12 -24.95 -5.89
CA GLU A 124 -4.39 -26.00 -5.16
C GLU A 124 -4.60 -27.36 -5.84
N GLY A 125 -5.85 -27.75 -6.10
CA GLY A 125 -6.13 -28.98 -6.83
C GLY A 125 -5.54 -28.98 -8.26
N TYR A 126 -5.48 -27.82 -8.92
CA TYR A 126 -4.85 -27.73 -10.25
C TYR A 126 -3.34 -27.97 -10.14
N GLN A 127 -2.71 -27.37 -9.14
CA GLN A 127 -1.32 -27.60 -8.85
C GLN A 127 -1.02 -29.07 -8.56
N ASP A 128 -1.80 -29.71 -7.69
CA ASP A 128 -1.59 -31.11 -7.30
C ASP A 128 -1.66 -32.04 -8.51
N VAL A 129 -2.65 -31.85 -9.38
CA VAL A 129 -2.81 -32.64 -10.62
C VAL A 129 -1.62 -32.45 -11.57
N VAL A 130 -1.06 -31.25 -11.63
CA VAL A 130 0.15 -30.96 -12.44
C VAL A 130 1.40 -31.56 -11.82
N ASP A 131 1.55 -31.49 -10.50
CA ASP A 131 2.66 -32.09 -9.77
C ASP A 131 2.65 -33.62 -9.89
N ASP A 132 1.48 -34.24 -9.82
CA ASP A 132 1.28 -35.67 -10.05
C ASP A 132 1.63 -36.07 -11.48
N ALA A 133 1.20 -35.29 -12.48
CA ALA A 133 1.57 -35.52 -13.88
C ALA A 133 3.09 -35.40 -14.09
N LEU A 134 3.73 -34.40 -13.49
CA LEU A 134 5.16 -34.22 -13.55
C LEU A 134 5.91 -35.38 -12.87
N ALA A 135 5.41 -35.88 -11.74
CA ALA A 135 5.96 -37.05 -11.06
C ALA A 135 5.88 -38.31 -11.95
N ARG A 136 4.73 -38.54 -12.61
CA ARG A 136 4.56 -39.66 -13.56
C ARG A 136 5.50 -39.58 -14.76
N ILE A 137 5.71 -38.38 -15.31
CA ILE A 137 6.67 -38.16 -16.41
C ILE A 137 8.10 -38.48 -15.94
N LYS A 138 8.48 -38.02 -14.73
CA LYS A 138 9.83 -38.22 -14.17
C LYS A 138 10.14 -39.67 -13.79
N ALA A 139 9.15 -40.43 -13.34
CA ALA A 139 9.34 -41.82 -12.94
C ALA A 139 9.86 -42.70 -14.11
N GLY A 140 9.62 -42.29 -15.36
CA GLY A 140 10.06 -43.03 -16.55
C GLY A 140 9.39 -44.40 -16.67
N GLY A 141 9.62 -45.10 -17.78
CA GLY A 141 9.16 -46.48 -17.98
C GLY A 141 7.84 -46.66 -18.73
N ARG A 142 7.22 -45.58 -19.23
CA ARG A 142 6.10 -45.67 -20.20
C ARG A 142 6.62 -45.49 -21.62
N ASP A 143 5.98 -46.17 -22.57
CA ASP A 143 6.21 -45.97 -24.00
C ASP A 143 5.95 -44.49 -24.36
N GLN A 144 6.74 -43.94 -25.28
CA GLN A 144 6.51 -42.58 -25.80
C GLN A 144 5.13 -42.44 -26.46
N ASN A 145 4.58 -43.55 -26.95
CA ASN A 145 3.25 -43.62 -27.55
C ASN A 145 2.12 -43.89 -26.54
N ASP A 146 2.42 -43.96 -25.24
CA ASP A 146 1.39 -44.12 -24.21
C ASP A 146 0.49 -42.86 -24.16
N ALA A 147 -0.82 -43.06 -24.39
CA ALA A 147 -1.81 -41.99 -24.37
C ALA A 147 -1.81 -41.19 -23.05
N THR A 148 -1.51 -41.84 -21.92
CA THR A 148 -1.42 -41.17 -20.62
C THR A 148 -0.21 -40.24 -20.53
N LEU A 149 0.94 -40.66 -21.07
CA LEU A 149 2.15 -39.84 -21.11
C LEU A 149 1.97 -38.63 -22.02
N ILE A 150 1.27 -38.80 -23.15
CA ILE A 150 0.93 -37.70 -24.07
C ILE A 150 0.01 -36.69 -23.36
N ALA A 151 -1.03 -37.17 -22.67
CA ALA A 151 -1.94 -36.32 -21.91
C ALA A 151 -1.23 -35.58 -20.76
N ASP A 152 -0.37 -36.25 -19.99
CA ASP A 152 0.41 -35.65 -18.91
C ASP A 152 1.35 -34.56 -19.44
N LYS A 153 2.03 -34.80 -20.57
CA LYS A 153 2.89 -33.79 -21.22
C LYS A 153 2.09 -32.58 -21.70
N ALA A 154 0.94 -32.81 -22.33
CA ALA A 154 0.05 -31.75 -22.78
C ALA A 154 -0.49 -30.91 -21.61
N LEU A 155 -0.87 -31.57 -20.51
CA LEU A 155 -1.30 -30.91 -19.27
C LEU A 155 -0.19 -30.05 -18.67
N VAL A 156 1.03 -30.57 -18.53
CA VAL A 156 2.16 -29.80 -17.98
C VAL A 156 2.49 -28.60 -18.88
N ALA A 157 2.46 -28.77 -20.20
CA ALA A 157 2.69 -27.66 -21.14
C ALA A 157 1.58 -26.60 -21.05
N LYS A 158 0.31 -27.01 -20.95
CA LYS A 158 -0.82 -26.09 -20.72
C LYS A 158 -0.65 -25.34 -19.39
N ALA A 159 -0.35 -26.06 -18.32
CA ALA A 159 -0.18 -25.51 -16.99
C ALA A 159 0.93 -24.47 -16.93
N GLN A 160 2.04 -24.65 -17.66
CA GLN A 160 3.10 -23.64 -17.74
C GLN A 160 2.59 -22.29 -18.29
N ASN A 161 1.77 -22.33 -19.34
CA ASN A 161 1.16 -21.14 -19.93
C ASN A 161 0.08 -20.52 -19.03
N ASP A 162 -0.75 -21.37 -18.42
CA ASP A 162 -1.81 -20.95 -17.50
C ASP A 162 -1.21 -20.32 -16.25
N PHE A 163 -0.21 -20.95 -15.63
CA PHE A 163 0.42 -20.45 -14.41
C PHE A 163 1.09 -19.11 -14.63
N ALA A 164 1.73 -18.88 -15.79
CA ALA A 164 2.30 -17.58 -16.13
C ALA A 164 1.20 -16.50 -16.20
N THR A 165 0.07 -16.82 -16.83
CA THR A 165 -1.07 -15.90 -16.98
C THR A 165 -1.77 -15.63 -15.66
N ILE A 166 -2.06 -16.67 -14.89
CA ILE A 166 -2.73 -16.57 -13.59
C ILE A 166 -1.83 -15.83 -12.60
N ASN A 167 -0.52 -16.11 -12.58
CA ASN A 167 0.39 -15.41 -11.66
C ASN A 167 0.51 -13.92 -11.99
N ALA A 168 0.49 -13.55 -13.27
CA ALA A 168 0.46 -12.15 -13.69
C ALA A 168 -0.84 -11.45 -13.25
N ASP A 169 -2.00 -12.08 -13.43
CA ASP A 169 -3.30 -11.53 -13.03
C ASP A 169 -3.43 -11.45 -11.51
N ALA A 170 -2.99 -12.49 -10.79
CA ALA A 170 -2.92 -12.52 -9.33
C ALA A 170 -2.04 -11.38 -8.79
N GLY A 171 -0.82 -11.25 -9.31
CA GLY A 171 0.11 -10.19 -8.91
C GLY A 171 -0.46 -8.80 -9.16
N PHE A 172 -1.11 -8.59 -10.32
CA PHE A 172 -1.78 -7.34 -10.63
C PHE A 172 -2.92 -7.03 -9.64
N ASN A 173 -3.81 -7.98 -9.36
CA ASN A 173 -4.94 -7.78 -8.45
C ASN A 173 -4.48 -7.55 -7.00
N VAL A 174 -3.42 -8.21 -6.53
CA VAL A 174 -2.82 -7.92 -5.21
C VAL A 174 -2.33 -6.48 -5.15
N VAL A 175 -1.56 -6.02 -6.15
CA VAL A 175 -1.05 -4.64 -6.20
C VAL A 175 -2.21 -3.64 -6.28
N ARG A 176 -3.23 -3.92 -7.09
CA ARG A 176 -4.43 -3.09 -7.20
C ARG A 176 -5.13 -2.93 -5.86
N ASP A 177 -5.39 -4.02 -5.14
CA ASP A 177 -6.02 -3.97 -3.81
C ASP A 177 -5.20 -3.17 -2.80
N ARG A 178 -3.87 -3.35 -2.80
CA ARG A 178 -2.96 -2.57 -1.94
C ARG A 178 -3.00 -1.08 -2.28
N VAL A 179 -3.05 -0.73 -3.57
CA VAL A 179 -3.22 0.65 -4.01
C VAL A 179 -4.58 1.18 -3.54
N THR A 180 -5.67 0.44 -3.69
CA THR A 180 -6.98 0.87 -3.18
C THR A 180 -6.94 1.17 -1.67
N LYS A 181 -6.28 0.32 -0.87
CA LYS A 181 -6.05 0.60 0.57
C LYS A 181 -5.20 1.85 0.79
N LEU A 182 -4.18 2.09 -0.04
CA LEU A 182 -3.38 3.32 0.00
C LEU A 182 -4.23 4.56 -0.30
N TRP A 183 -5.17 4.51 -1.25
CA TRP A 183 -6.04 5.65 -1.53
C TRP A 183 -6.93 6.00 -0.34
N TYR A 184 -7.51 5.00 0.32
CA TYR A 184 -8.27 5.22 1.57
C TYR A 184 -7.36 5.72 2.69
N GLY A 185 -6.16 5.15 2.82
CA GLY A 185 -5.15 5.59 3.78
C GLY A 185 -4.73 7.04 3.56
N LEU A 186 -4.54 7.45 2.31
CA LEU A 186 -4.26 8.84 1.91
C LEU A 186 -5.41 9.77 2.28
N ALA A 187 -6.65 9.41 1.93
CA ALA A 187 -7.80 10.25 2.24
C ALA A 187 -7.97 10.46 3.76
N ILE A 188 -7.98 9.37 4.54
CA ILE A 188 -8.18 9.43 5.99
C ILE A 188 -6.95 10.02 6.69
N GLY A 189 -5.77 9.50 6.38
CA GLY A 189 -4.52 9.90 7.01
C GLY A 189 -4.16 11.37 6.75
N THR A 190 -4.42 11.88 5.54
CA THR A 190 -4.20 13.30 5.22
C THR A 190 -5.15 14.21 5.99
N ILE A 191 -6.43 13.85 6.12
CA ILE A 191 -7.39 14.62 6.92
C ILE A 191 -6.94 14.67 8.38
N ILE A 192 -6.59 13.51 8.96
CA ILE A 192 -6.08 13.43 10.34
C ILE A 192 -4.79 14.27 10.49
N ALA A 193 -3.86 14.17 9.53
CA ALA A 193 -2.62 14.92 9.55
C ALA A 193 -2.86 16.44 9.52
N ILE A 194 -3.70 16.92 8.61
CA ILE A 194 -4.04 18.35 8.47
C ILE A 194 -4.70 18.87 9.76
N LEU A 195 -5.68 18.15 10.30
CA LEU A 195 -6.37 18.56 11.52
C LEU A 195 -5.44 18.54 12.74
N GLY A 196 -4.61 17.49 12.87
CA GLY A 196 -3.65 17.35 13.96
C GLY A 196 -2.58 18.45 13.93
N PHE A 197 -1.91 18.62 12.79
CA PHE A 197 -0.88 19.66 12.63
C PHE A 197 -1.46 21.07 12.67
N GLY A 198 -2.68 21.27 12.17
CA GLY A 198 -3.41 22.54 12.31
C GLY A 198 -3.70 22.89 13.76
N LEU A 199 -4.18 21.93 14.55
CA LEU A 199 -4.39 22.09 15.99
C LEU A 199 -3.08 22.37 16.72
N PHE A 200 -2.01 21.64 16.38
CA PHE A 200 -0.68 21.88 16.91
C PHE A 200 -0.20 23.31 16.62
N ALA A 201 -0.26 23.74 15.36
CA ALA A 201 0.18 25.07 14.95
C ALA A 201 -0.61 26.18 15.66
N TRP A 202 -1.92 26.00 15.83
CA TRP A 202 -2.76 26.95 16.57
C TRP A 202 -2.42 26.99 18.07
N ALA A 203 -2.27 25.82 18.70
CA ALA A 203 -2.01 25.74 20.14
C ALA A 203 -0.58 26.17 20.50
N ALA A 204 0.39 25.91 19.62
CA ALA A 204 1.80 26.26 19.81
C ALA A 204 2.12 27.75 19.55
N ASN A 205 1.19 28.50 18.95
CA ASN A 205 1.38 29.92 18.65
C ASN A 205 0.31 30.77 19.37
N PRO A 206 0.44 30.98 20.70
CA PRO A 206 -0.42 31.90 21.40
C PRO A 206 -0.29 33.29 20.76
N GLY A 207 -1.41 33.87 20.31
CA GLY A 207 -1.40 35.22 19.76
C GLY A 207 -0.73 36.20 20.73
N ALA A 208 0.06 37.14 20.19
CA ALA A 208 0.79 38.10 21.02
C ALA A 208 -0.16 38.76 22.02
N PRO A 209 0.24 38.91 23.31
CA PRO A 209 -0.59 39.59 24.28
C PRO A 209 -0.94 40.97 23.73
N LYS A 210 -2.23 41.33 23.78
CA LYS A 210 -2.68 42.66 23.33
C LYS A 210 -1.86 43.71 24.08
N SER A 211 -1.11 44.53 23.33
CA SER A 211 -0.39 45.65 23.92
C SER A 211 -1.39 46.48 24.74
N PRO A 212 -1.09 46.81 26.01
CA PRO A 212 -1.97 47.67 26.78
C PRO A 212 -2.18 48.97 26.00
N PRO A 213 -3.40 49.55 26.03
CA PRO A 213 -3.66 50.81 25.35
C PRO A 213 -2.60 51.83 25.81
N PRO A 214 -2.09 52.69 24.91
CA PRO A 214 -1.07 53.66 25.28
C PRO A 214 -1.61 54.43 26.49
N ALA A 215 -0.88 54.39 27.60
CA ALA A 215 -1.21 55.19 28.76
C ALA A 215 -1.39 56.62 28.23
N PHE A 216 -2.59 57.17 28.32
CA PHE A 216 -2.87 58.54 27.91
C PHE A 216 -1.80 59.41 28.57
N SER A 217 -0.77 59.81 27.83
CA SER A 217 0.18 60.77 28.35
C SER A 217 -0.61 62.07 28.36
N LEU A 218 -1.17 62.39 29.53
CA LEU A 218 -1.57 63.74 29.86
C LEU A 218 -0.29 64.58 29.84
N THR A 219 0.19 64.91 28.65
CA THR A 219 1.17 65.95 28.42
C THR A 219 0.42 67.23 28.73
N ILE A 220 0.43 67.63 29.99
CA ILE A 220 0.03 68.96 30.41
C ILE A 220 1.02 69.91 29.72
N GLN A 221 0.65 70.40 28.53
CA GLN A 221 1.29 71.55 27.92
C GLN A 221 1.03 72.72 28.87
N GLY A 222 1.96 72.93 29.81
CA GLY A 222 2.05 74.17 30.55
C GLY A 222 2.26 75.30 29.54
N LYS A 223 1.25 76.14 29.35
CA LYS A 223 1.42 77.47 28.77
C LYS A 223 2.36 78.22 29.72
N GLN A 224 3.57 78.52 29.25
CA GLN A 224 4.35 79.65 29.77
C GLN A 224 3.86 80.93 29.10
#